data_AF-A0A950D1Q7-F1
#
_entry.id   AF-A0A950D1Q7-F1
#
_cell.length_a   1.000
_cell.length_b   1.000
_cell.length_c   1.000
_cell.angle_alpha   90.00
_cell.angle_beta   90.00
_cell.angle_gamma   90.00
#
_symmetry.space_group_name_H-M   'P 1'
#
loop_
_entity.id
_entity.type
_entity.pdbx_description
1 polymer ?
#
loop_
_entity_poly.entity_id
_entity_poly.type
_entity_poly.pdbx_seq_one_letter_code
_entity_poly.pdbx_strand_id
1 'polypeptide(L)'
;MGMITIATPADAGAPDPDDARARKFVEEHVARVRPLEHAAALAWWDANISGKDEDFRRKEEAQNRLDTALADPGRFAELKAIRGGRLTDPVLARAVEVLYLTYLEKQVSPDLLRKITAKANAVEKAFNAYRARVDGREMTDSEVRRVLKESKDRAR
;
A
#
# COMPACT_ATOMS: atom_id res chain seq x y z
N MET A 1 17.77 -63.13 -3.16
CA MET A 1 17.91 -62.29 -1.94
C MET A 1 18.08 -60.85 -2.40
N GLY A 2 16.98 -60.11 -2.58
CA GLY A 2 17.03 -58.73 -3.09
C GLY A 2 17.34 -57.75 -1.96
N MET A 3 18.43 -57.01 -2.07
CA MET A 3 18.73 -55.91 -1.14
C MET A 3 17.77 -54.75 -1.42
N ILE A 4 16.87 -54.50 -0.48
CA ILE A 4 16.08 -53.27 -0.41
C ILE A 4 17.02 -52.16 0.04
N THR A 5 17.39 -51.28 -0.88
CA THR A 5 18.09 -50.04 -0.55
C THR A 5 17.08 -49.09 0.08
N ILE A 6 17.21 -48.85 1.38
CA ILE A 6 16.40 -47.87 2.10
C ILE A 6 16.91 -46.49 1.69
N ALA A 7 16.13 -45.77 0.88
CA ALA A 7 16.39 -44.37 0.59
C ALA A 7 16.31 -43.58 1.89
N THR A 8 17.42 -42.97 2.28
CA THR A 8 17.49 -42.04 3.41
C THR A 8 16.58 -40.84 3.08
N PRO A 9 15.71 -40.38 4.01
CA PRO A 9 14.90 -39.20 3.76
C PRO A 9 15.84 -38.01 3.52
N ALA A 10 15.54 -37.23 2.48
CA ALA A 10 16.26 -35.99 2.19
C ALA A 10 16.29 -35.14 3.46
N ASP A 11 17.49 -34.73 3.82
CA ASP A 11 17.79 -33.78 4.87
C ASP A 11 16.79 -32.61 4.77
N ALA A 12 15.99 -32.38 5.81
CA ALA A 12 15.27 -31.13 5.98
C ALA A 12 16.31 -30.06 6.36
N GLY A 13 17.19 -29.77 5.40
CA GLY A 13 18.35 -28.92 5.56
C GLY A 13 17.93 -27.50 5.93
N ALA A 14 18.83 -26.81 6.64
CA ALA A 14 18.66 -25.41 7.00
C ALA A 14 18.12 -24.57 5.82
N PRO A 15 17.25 -23.57 6.07
CA PRO A 15 16.68 -22.75 5.01
C PRO A 15 17.80 -22.17 4.13
N ASP A 16 17.57 -22.15 2.80
CA ASP A 16 18.50 -21.56 1.84
C ASP A 16 18.90 -20.15 2.36
N PRO A 17 20.20 -19.80 2.40
CA PRO A 17 20.65 -18.51 2.94
C PRO A 17 19.94 -17.30 2.33
N ASP A 18 19.56 -17.37 1.05
CA ASP A 18 18.82 -16.31 0.37
C ASP A 18 17.38 -16.23 0.88
N ASP A 19 16.72 -17.38 1.10
CA ASP A 19 15.38 -17.45 1.71
C ASP A 19 15.41 -16.97 3.17
N ALA A 20 16.44 -17.32 3.95
CA ALA A 20 16.60 -16.84 5.32
C ALA A 20 16.74 -15.31 5.37
N ARG A 21 17.54 -14.74 4.46
CA ARG A 21 17.72 -13.29 4.34
C ARG A 21 16.43 -12.59 3.90
N ALA A 22 15.72 -13.14 2.90
CA ALA A 22 14.45 -12.62 2.45
C ALA A 22 13.40 -12.62 3.56
N ARG A 23 13.30 -13.72 4.33
CA ARG A 23 12.37 -13.85 5.45
C ARG A 23 12.65 -12.80 6.52
N LYS A 24 13.92 -12.62 6.90
CA LYS A 24 14.32 -11.58 7.84
C LYS A 24 13.93 -10.18 7.35
N PHE A 25 14.16 -9.87 6.07
CA PHE A 25 13.75 -8.59 5.51
C PHE A 25 12.23 -8.37 5.59
N VAL A 26 11.44 -9.39 5.25
CA VAL A 26 9.97 -9.34 5.33
C VAL A 26 9.51 -9.13 6.77
N GLU A 27 10.08 -9.85 7.74
CA GLU A 27 9.76 -9.69 9.17
C GLU A 27 10.06 -8.27 9.67
N GLU A 28 11.23 -7.73 9.34
CA GLU A 28 11.61 -6.35 9.68
C GLU A 28 10.70 -5.31 8.99
N HIS A 29 10.34 -5.54 7.72
CA HIS A 29 9.38 -4.71 7.01
C HIS A 29 8.05 -4.71 7.74
N VAL A 30 7.49 -5.89 8.05
CA VAL A 30 6.20 -6.00 8.75
C VAL A 30 6.25 -5.29 10.09
N ALA A 31 7.30 -5.49 10.88
CA ALA A 31 7.44 -4.85 12.19
C ALA A 31 7.49 -3.31 12.09
N ARG A 32 8.14 -2.77 11.05
CA ARG A 32 8.31 -1.32 10.86
C ARG A 32 7.10 -0.66 10.19
N VAL A 33 6.57 -1.28 9.14
CA VAL A 33 5.65 -0.64 8.19
C VAL A 33 4.19 -0.88 8.57
N ARG A 34 3.84 -2.06 9.10
CA ARG A 34 2.46 -2.37 9.52
C ARG A 34 1.82 -1.31 10.43
N PRO A 35 2.48 -0.80 11.50
CA PRO A 35 1.86 0.24 12.32
C PRO A 35 1.65 1.57 11.56
N LEU A 36 2.52 1.90 10.60
CA LEU A 36 2.41 3.10 9.77
C LEU A 36 1.27 2.98 8.77
N GLU A 37 1.16 1.83 8.08
CA GLU A 37 0.06 1.53 7.18
C GLU A 37 -1.28 1.55 7.90
N HIS A 38 -1.35 0.92 9.08
CA HIS A 38 -2.56 0.93 9.89
C HIS A 38 -2.98 2.36 10.27
N ALA A 39 -2.04 3.19 10.71
CA ALA A 39 -2.32 4.59 11.04
C ALA A 39 -2.77 5.40 9.80
N ALA A 40 -2.11 5.22 8.66
CA ALA A 40 -2.49 5.88 7.41
C ALA A 40 -3.88 5.44 6.93
N ALA A 41 -4.21 4.15 7.02
CA ALA A 41 -5.51 3.60 6.65
C ALA A 41 -6.64 4.13 7.54
N LEU A 42 -6.43 4.21 8.86
CA LEU A 42 -7.41 4.80 9.77
C LEU A 42 -7.61 6.29 9.53
N ALA A 43 -6.53 7.05 9.34
CA ALA A 43 -6.64 8.47 9.04
C ALA A 43 -7.32 8.72 7.68
N TRP A 44 -7.08 7.85 6.70
CA TRP A 44 -7.79 7.86 5.41
C TRP A 44 -9.29 7.62 5.60
N TRP A 45 -9.65 6.61 6.40
CA TRP A 45 -11.05 6.31 6.70
C TRP A 45 -11.74 7.52 7.33
N ASP A 46 -11.17 8.06 8.42
CA ASP A 46 -11.70 9.21 9.15
C ASP A 46 -11.93 10.42 8.22
N ALA A 47 -10.95 10.74 7.38
CA ALA A 47 -11.04 11.86 6.43
C ALA A 47 -12.19 11.69 5.42
N ASN A 48 -12.40 10.47 4.91
CA ASN A 48 -13.42 10.19 3.91
C ASN A 48 -14.83 10.09 4.51
N ILE A 49 -14.99 9.69 5.77
CA ILE A 49 -16.30 9.69 6.42
C ILE A 49 -16.70 11.06 6.97
N SER A 50 -15.73 11.89 7.36
CA SER A 50 -16.02 13.19 8.00
C SER A 50 -16.02 14.36 7.01
N GLY A 51 -15.17 14.33 5.98
CA GLY A 51 -14.94 15.45 5.08
C GLY A 51 -14.17 16.63 5.69
N LYS A 52 -13.68 16.54 6.94
CA LYS A 52 -13.11 17.68 7.67
C LYS A 52 -11.65 17.95 7.31
N ASP A 53 -11.30 19.24 7.28
CA ASP A 53 -9.93 19.73 7.05
C ASP A 53 -8.89 19.13 8.01
N GLU A 54 -9.24 18.98 9.29
CA GLU A 54 -8.35 18.39 10.29
C GLU A 54 -8.04 16.92 10.01
N ASP A 55 -9.02 16.16 9.51
CA ASP A 55 -8.85 14.75 9.21
C ASP A 55 -8.02 14.54 7.94
N PHE A 56 -8.24 15.38 6.92
CA PHE A 56 -7.38 15.41 5.74
C PHE A 56 -5.93 15.81 6.06
N ARG A 57 -5.70 16.70 7.03
CA ARG A 57 -4.32 17.00 7.50
C ARG A 57 -3.70 15.78 8.19
N ARG A 58 -4.43 15.12 9.09
CA ARG A 58 -3.94 13.91 9.79
C ARG A 58 -3.62 12.79 8.80
N LYS A 59 -4.47 12.59 7.79
CA LYS A 59 -4.23 11.64 6.68
C LYS A 59 -2.93 11.95 5.93
N GLU A 60 -2.73 13.21 5.52
CA GLU A 60 -1.53 13.61 4.80
C GLU A 60 -0.26 13.39 5.61
N GLU A 61 -0.27 13.75 6.89
CA GLU A 61 0.85 13.52 7.79
C GLU A 61 1.15 12.02 7.96
N ALA A 62 0.13 11.18 8.15
CA ALA A 62 0.30 9.74 8.29
C ALA A 62 0.86 9.11 7.01
N GLN A 63 0.33 9.50 5.84
CA GLN A 63 0.82 9.03 4.55
C GLN A 63 2.28 9.45 4.31
N ASN A 64 2.65 10.69 4.62
CA ASN A 64 4.03 11.16 4.49
C ASN A 64 5.00 10.35 5.38
N ARG A 65 4.59 9.94 6.59
CA ARG A 65 5.41 9.08 7.47
C ARG A 65 5.61 7.69 6.86
N LEU A 66 4.54 7.10 6.29
CA LEU A 66 4.61 5.82 5.59
C LEU A 66 5.53 5.91 4.36
N ASP A 67 5.33 6.90 3.51
CA ASP A 67 6.15 7.12 2.31
C ASP A 67 7.63 7.31 2.68
N THR A 68 7.92 8.05 3.76
CA THR A 68 9.28 8.24 4.27
C THR A 68 9.93 6.92 4.68
N ALA A 69 9.19 6.03 5.36
CA ALA A 69 9.72 4.74 5.78
C ALA A 69 10.03 3.79 4.59
N LEU A 70 9.28 3.94 3.50
CA LEU A 70 9.44 3.17 2.26
C LEU A 70 10.46 3.79 1.28
N ALA A 71 10.80 5.08 1.46
CA ALA A 71 11.75 5.80 0.61
C ALA A 71 13.23 5.61 1.01
N ASP A 72 13.52 4.80 2.03
CA ASP A 72 14.90 4.54 2.48
C ASP A 72 15.71 3.85 1.36
N PRO A 73 16.74 4.52 0.79
CA PRO A 73 17.50 3.99 -0.34
C PRO A 73 18.38 2.81 0.05
N GLY A 74 18.83 2.74 1.32
CA GLY A 74 19.63 1.62 1.83
C GLY A 74 18.79 0.36 1.94
N ARG A 75 17.58 0.47 2.49
CA ARG A 75 16.65 -0.67 2.54
C ARG A 75 16.18 -1.10 1.15
N PHE A 76 15.95 -0.15 0.25
CA PHE A 76 15.61 -0.52 -1.13
C PHE A 76 16.75 -1.23 -1.84
N ALA A 77 18.01 -0.79 -1.64
CA ALA A 77 19.18 -1.48 -2.18
C ALA A 77 19.32 -2.91 -1.63
N GLU A 78 19.08 -3.12 -0.33
CA GLU A 78 19.05 -4.44 0.27
C GLU A 78 17.98 -5.34 -0.35
N LEU A 79 16.74 -4.83 -0.47
CA LEU A 79 15.63 -5.55 -1.08
C LEU A 79 15.89 -5.91 -2.54
N LYS A 80 16.49 -4.99 -3.30
CA LYS A 80 16.90 -5.23 -4.69
C LYS A 80 17.96 -6.32 -4.79
N ALA A 81 18.90 -6.39 -3.85
CA ALA A 81 19.88 -7.47 -3.78
C ALA A 81 19.22 -8.82 -3.45
N ILE A 82 18.29 -8.85 -2.48
CA ILE A 82 17.52 -10.05 -2.13
C ILE A 82 16.73 -10.56 -3.34
N ARG A 83 16.05 -9.66 -4.07
CA ARG A 83 15.31 -9.98 -5.29
C ARG A 83 16.19 -10.60 -6.39
N GLY A 84 17.47 -10.24 -6.44
CA GLY A 84 18.44 -10.80 -7.39
C GLY A 84 19.01 -12.17 -6.99
N GLY A 85 18.73 -12.64 -5.77
CA GLY A 85 19.17 -13.94 -5.27
C GLY A 85 18.31 -15.11 -5.74
N ARG A 86 18.66 -16.32 -5.31
CA ARG A 86 17.96 -17.56 -5.66
C ARG A 86 16.96 -17.94 -4.56
N LEU A 87 15.77 -17.37 -4.63
CA LEU A 87 14.68 -17.71 -3.71
C LEU A 87 14.02 -19.03 -4.10
N THR A 88 13.97 -19.99 -3.18
CA THR A 88 13.41 -21.33 -3.44
C THR A 88 11.97 -21.46 -2.96
N ASP A 89 11.60 -20.69 -1.94
CA ASP A 89 10.22 -20.56 -1.49
C ASP A 89 9.41 -19.64 -2.42
N PRO A 90 8.39 -20.16 -3.14
CA PRO A 90 7.61 -19.36 -4.10
C PRO A 90 6.75 -18.28 -3.44
N VAL A 91 6.31 -18.49 -2.18
CA VAL A 91 5.54 -17.47 -1.43
C VAL A 91 6.46 -16.32 -1.06
N LEU A 92 7.67 -16.65 -0.58
CA LEU A 92 8.66 -15.65 -0.22
C LEU A 92 9.16 -14.87 -1.43
N ALA A 93 9.41 -15.55 -2.56
CA ALA A 93 9.73 -14.90 -3.83
C ALA A 93 8.66 -13.91 -4.27
N ARG A 94 7.37 -14.28 -4.13
CA ARG A 94 6.26 -13.37 -4.45
C ARG A 94 6.20 -12.19 -3.49
N ALA A 95 6.41 -12.40 -2.19
CA ALA A 95 6.43 -11.33 -1.20
C ALA A 95 7.54 -10.31 -1.50
N VAL A 96 8.74 -10.78 -1.82
CA VAL A 96 9.87 -9.92 -2.22
C VAL A 96 9.54 -9.10 -3.46
N GLU A 97 8.87 -9.67 -4.46
CA GLU A 97 8.46 -8.92 -5.65
C GLU A 97 7.46 -7.80 -5.33
N VAL A 98 6.46 -8.08 -4.50
CA VAL A 98 5.48 -7.07 -4.09
C VAL A 98 6.18 -5.94 -3.33
N LEU A 99 7.00 -6.28 -2.34
CA LEU A 99 7.76 -5.29 -1.59
C LEU A 99 8.68 -4.47 -2.50
N TYR A 100 9.35 -5.10 -3.48
CA TYR A 100 10.21 -4.37 -4.40
C TYR A 100 9.44 -3.27 -5.14
N LEU A 101 8.25 -3.57 -5.66
CA LEU A 101 7.41 -2.59 -6.34
C LEU A 101 6.91 -1.50 -5.37
N THR A 102 6.52 -1.87 -4.15
CA THR A 102 6.10 -0.93 -3.10
C THR A 102 7.20 0.06 -2.73
N TYR A 103 8.45 -0.38 -2.62
CA TYR A 103 9.56 0.52 -2.32
C TYR A 103 10.01 1.31 -3.54
N LEU A 104 9.97 0.70 -4.74
CA LEU A 104 10.43 1.30 -6.00
C LEU A 104 9.69 2.61 -6.29
N GLU A 105 8.37 2.65 -6.13
CA GLU A 105 7.58 3.87 -6.35
C GLU A 105 7.95 5.03 -5.40
N LYS A 106 8.63 4.73 -4.29
CA LYS A 106 9.05 5.71 -3.29
C LYS A 106 10.48 6.20 -3.49
N GLN A 107 11.21 5.69 -4.49
CA GLN A 107 12.60 6.08 -4.76
C GLN A 107 12.71 7.38 -5.56
N VAL A 108 12.12 8.44 -5.05
CA VAL A 108 12.20 9.79 -5.60
C VAL A 108 12.57 10.78 -4.50
N SER A 109 12.84 12.04 -4.85
CA SER A 109 13.19 13.04 -3.84
C SER A 109 12.08 13.18 -2.78
N PRO A 110 12.42 13.34 -1.49
CA PRO A 110 11.42 13.53 -0.43
C PRO A 110 10.45 14.69 -0.69
N ASP A 111 10.94 15.77 -1.32
CA ASP A 111 10.10 16.91 -1.71
C ASP A 111 9.07 16.55 -2.77
N LEU A 112 9.43 15.67 -3.71
CA LEU A 112 8.50 15.19 -4.72
C LEU A 112 7.44 14.26 -4.09
N LEU A 113 7.83 13.36 -3.18
CA LEU A 113 6.86 12.52 -2.45
C LEU A 113 5.84 13.38 -1.71
N ARG A 114 6.30 14.37 -0.91
CA ARG A 114 5.40 15.28 -0.20
C ARG A 114 4.46 16.03 -1.15
N LYS A 115 4.96 16.49 -2.30
CA LYS A 115 4.14 17.16 -3.33
C LYS A 115 3.09 16.23 -3.93
N ILE A 116 3.44 14.96 -4.22
CA ILE A 116 2.51 13.96 -4.73
C ILE A 116 1.40 13.71 -3.69
N THR A 117 1.78 13.44 -2.44
CA THR A 117 0.86 13.16 -1.35
C THR A 117 -0.08 14.33 -1.08
N ALA A 118 0.45 15.56 -1.01
CA ALA A 118 -0.37 16.78 -0.85
C ALA A 118 -1.36 16.98 -2.01
N LYS A 119 -0.93 16.74 -3.27
CA LYS A 119 -1.80 16.87 -4.44
C LYS A 119 -2.91 15.81 -4.46
N ALA A 120 -2.57 14.55 -4.18
CA ALA A 120 -3.55 13.48 -4.07
C ALA A 120 -4.58 13.81 -2.97
N ASN A 121 -4.10 14.28 -1.82
CA ASN A 121 -4.94 14.67 -0.70
C ASN A 121 -5.90 15.82 -1.05
N ALA A 122 -5.41 16.84 -1.76
CA ALA A 122 -6.21 17.97 -2.21
C ALA A 122 -7.31 17.55 -3.21
N VAL A 123 -6.98 16.68 -4.17
CA VAL A 123 -7.96 16.14 -5.15
C VAL A 123 -9.05 15.35 -4.43
N GLU A 124 -8.67 14.46 -3.51
CA GLU A 124 -9.62 13.62 -2.79
C GLU A 124 -10.52 14.43 -1.84
N LYS A 125 -9.96 15.43 -1.17
CA LYS A 125 -10.72 16.38 -0.35
C LYS A 125 -11.73 17.15 -1.20
N ALA A 126 -11.30 17.67 -2.34
CA ALA A 126 -12.17 18.40 -3.26
C ALA A 126 -13.32 17.51 -3.74
N PHE A 127 -13.04 16.26 -4.10
CA PHE A 127 -14.05 15.29 -4.52
C PHE A 127 -15.07 14.98 -3.41
N ASN A 128 -14.60 14.71 -2.19
CA ASN A 128 -15.47 14.38 -1.05
C ASN A 128 -16.35 15.56 -0.58
N ALA A 129 -15.78 16.77 -0.55
CA ALA A 129 -16.48 17.96 -0.10
C ALA A 129 -17.39 18.57 -1.16
N TYR A 130 -17.22 18.20 -2.44
CA TYR A 130 -17.98 18.78 -3.54
C TYR A 130 -19.49 18.53 -3.38
N ARG A 131 -20.28 19.56 -3.68
CA ARG A 131 -21.74 19.50 -3.76
C ARG A 131 -22.15 19.99 -5.14
N ALA A 132 -22.80 19.12 -5.90
CA ALA A 132 -23.30 19.46 -7.22
C ALA A 132 -24.48 20.42 -7.08
N ARG A 133 -24.51 21.49 -7.86
CA ARG A 133 -25.66 22.40 -7.91
C ARG A 133 -26.55 22.02 -9.09
N VAL A 134 -27.71 21.44 -8.80
CA VAL A 134 -28.70 20.99 -9.78
C VAL A 134 -30.00 21.72 -9.51
N ASP A 135 -30.51 22.48 -10.49
CA ASP A 135 -31.73 23.28 -10.38
C ASP A 135 -31.80 24.17 -9.12
N GLY A 136 -30.67 24.78 -8.77
CA GLY A 136 -30.55 25.65 -7.60
C GLY A 136 -30.41 24.93 -6.25
N ARG A 137 -30.49 23.59 -6.22
CA ARG A 137 -30.25 22.77 -5.03
C ARG A 137 -28.83 22.22 -5.03
N GLU A 138 -28.16 22.30 -3.88
CA GLU A 138 -26.92 21.57 -3.64
C GLU A 138 -27.23 20.12 -3.29
N MET A 139 -26.50 19.19 -3.91
CA MET A 139 -26.67 17.76 -3.76
C MET A 139 -25.33 17.10 -3.48
N THR A 140 -25.35 16.15 -2.55
CA THR A 140 -24.27 15.18 -2.38
C THR A 140 -24.17 14.29 -3.61
N ASP A 141 -22.98 13.71 -3.80
CA ASP A 141 -22.76 12.74 -4.86
C ASP A 141 -23.72 11.53 -4.78
N SER A 142 -23.99 11.00 -3.59
CA SER A 142 -24.98 9.92 -3.40
C SER A 142 -26.40 10.32 -3.80
N GLU A 143 -26.79 11.58 -3.54
CA GLU A 143 -28.08 12.10 -3.99
C GLU A 143 -28.14 12.23 -5.52
N VAL A 144 -27.07 12.74 -6.13
CA VAL A 144 -26.98 12.84 -7.60
C VAL A 144 -27.05 11.45 -8.23
N ARG A 145 -26.28 10.48 -7.74
CA ARG A 145 -26.32 9.10 -8.22
C ARG A 145 -27.71 8.47 -8.09
N ARG A 146 -28.41 8.75 -6.99
CA ARG A 146 -29.79 8.27 -6.80
C ARG A 146 -30.74 8.86 -7.84
N VAL A 147 -30.68 10.17 -8.10
CA VAL A 147 -31.49 10.80 -9.16
C VAL A 147 -31.18 10.19 -10.52
N LEU A 148 -29.89 10.06 -10.89
CA LEU A 148 -29.49 9.46 -12.15
C LEU A 148 -29.94 8.00 -12.30
N LYS A 149 -30.07 7.27 -11.18
CA LYS A 149 -30.48 5.87 -11.17
C LYS A 149 -32.01 5.69 -11.25
N GLU A 150 -32.75 6.56 -10.58
CA GLU A 150 -34.19 6.38 -10.35
C GLU A 150 -35.07 7.26 -11.26
N SER A 151 -34.50 8.32 -11.84
CA SER A 151 -35.25 9.24 -12.71
C SER A 151 -35.76 8.53 -13.97
N LYS A 152 -37.00 8.87 -14.34
CA LYS A 152 -37.61 8.49 -15.63
C LYS A 152 -37.87 9.72 -16.52
N ASP A 153 -37.52 10.91 -16.03
CA ASP A 153 -37.57 12.13 -16.80
C ASP A 153 -36.37 12.13 -17.76
N ARG A 154 -36.62 12.38 -19.05
CA ARG A 154 -35.58 12.46 -20.09
C ARG A 154 -35.10 13.89 -20.34
N ALA A 155 -35.86 14.89 -19.87
CA ALA A 155 -35.50 16.30 -19.95
C ALA A 155 -34.64 16.74 -18.75
N ARG A 156 -34.44 15.85 -17.77
CA ARG A 156 -33.59 16.01 -16.59
C ARG A 156 -32.57 14.89 -16.48
#